data_AF-D2U0Q0-F1
#
_entry.id   AF-D2U0Q0-F1
#
_cell.length_a   1.000
_cell.length_b   1.000
_cell.length_c   1.000
_cell.angle_alpha   90.00
_cell.angle_beta   90.00
_cell.angle_gamma   90.00
#
_symmetry.space_group_name_H-M   'P 1'
#
loop_
_entity.id
_entity.type
_entity.pdbx_description
1 polymer ?
#
loop_
_entity_poly.entity_id
_entity_poly.type
_entity_poly.pdbx_seq_one_letter_code
_entity_poly.pdbx_strand_id
1 'polypeptide(L)'
;MIVSSIQKMSNIFEEVDNQGTATNSADIEKIRAKRLVFIIDEAHRSTFGDMLIKIKHTFPRALFFGFTGTPIQEENEKKGNTTSTVFGNELHRYSIADGIRDGNVLGFDPYKVPTFRDSDLRKEVALEQAKAGSVADAMADPAKKKKFNHFIKDVPMTGYKDATGKYHKGIEDYVPKSQYLQYCLLR
;
A
#
# COMPACT_ATOMS: atom_id res chain seq x y z
N MET A 1 28.05 15.33 -10.61
CA MET A 1 26.74 14.73 -10.28
C MET A 1 27.00 13.45 -9.49
N ILE A 2 26.30 13.24 -8.38
CA ILE A 2 26.48 12.06 -7.51
C ILE A 2 25.15 11.31 -7.50
N VAL A 3 25.19 9.99 -7.69
CA VAL A 3 24.01 9.12 -7.60
C VAL A 3 24.20 8.21 -6.39
N SER A 4 23.25 8.21 -5.46
CA SER A 4 23.31 7.42 -4.23
C SER A 4 21.91 7.08 -3.72
N SER A 5 21.83 6.08 -2.86
CA SER A 5 20.60 5.72 -2.14
C SER A 5 20.39 6.61 -0.93
N ILE A 6 19.12 6.80 -0.52
CA ILE A 6 18.80 7.56 0.69
C ILE A 6 19.42 6.95 1.96
N GLN A 7 19.54 5.63 2.06
CA GLN A 7 20.12 4.94 3.22
C GLN A 7 21.60 5.28 3.39
N LYS A 8 22.36 5.26 2.29
CA LYS A 8 23.77 5.67 2.29
C LYS A 8 23.91 7.14 2.65
N MET A 9 23.03 8.00 2.13
CA MET A 9 23.05 9.43 2.45
C MET A 9 22.64 9.74 3.90
N SER A 10 21.69 9.00 4.48
CA SER A 10 21.27 9.20 5.86
C SER A 10 22.31 8.77 6.87
N ASN A 11 23.27 7.94 6.45
CA ASN A 11 24.43 7.56 7.25
C ASN A 11 25.57 8.58 7.18
N ILE A 12 25.43 9.65 6.39
CA ILE A 12 26.36 10.77 6.37
C ILE A 12 25.86 11.81 7.37
N PHE A 13 26.31 11.68 8.61
CA PHE A 13 26.08 12.63 9.68
C PHE A 13 27.34 12.70 10.55
N GLU A 14 27.42 13.71 11.40
CA GLU A 14 28.47 13.79 12.42
C GLU A 14 28.21 12.71 13.46
N GLU A 15 28.95 11.60 13.36
CA GLU A 15 28.95 10.58 14.41
C GLU A 15 29.86 11.05 15.55
N VAL A 16 29.25 11.25 16.72
CA VAL A 16 29.96 11.55 17.96
C VAL A 16 30.37 10.22 18.57
N ASP A 17 31.67 9.96 18.67
CA ASP A 17 32.16 8.77 19.35
C ASP A 17 31.96 8.86 20.88
N ASN A 18 32.21 7.76 21.59
CA ASN A 18 32.10 7.68 23.06
C ASN A 18 33.04 8.66 23.81
N GLN A 19 33.91 9.38 23.09
CA GLN A 19 34.84 10.37 23.61
C GLN A 19 34.44 11.81 23.23
N GLY A 20 33.31 12.00 22.56
CA GLY A 20 32.81 13.32 22.17
C GLY A 20 33.39 13.85 20.85
N THR A 21 34.15 13.04 20.10
CA THR A 21 34.80 13.48 18.86
C THR A 21 33.88 13.20 17.67
N ALA A 22 33.53 14.26 16.93
CA ALA A 22 32.76 14.15 15.70
C ALA A 22 33.64 13.63 14.56
N THR A 23 33.49 12.35 14.20
CA THR A 23 34.17 11.78 13.02
C THR A 23 33.62 12.40 11.73
N ASN A 24 34.50 12.67 10.75
CA ASN A 24 34.19 13.27 9.44
C ASN A 24 33.64 14.72 9.44
N SER A 25 33.63 15.42 10.59
CA SER A 25 33.16 16.80 10.73
C SER A 25 33.85 17.78 9.75
N ALA A 26 35.17 17.69 9.57
CA ALA A 26 35.92 18.55 8.67
C ALA A 26 35.49 18.41 7.19
N ASP A 27 35.11 17.21 6.75
CA ASP A 27 34.66 16.99 5.37
C ASP A 27 33.19 17.38 5.19
N ILE A 28 32.35 17.14 6.20
CA ILE A 28 30.96 17.62 6.21
C ILE A 28 30.93 19.15 6.12
N GLU A 29 31.78 19.86 6.88
CA GLU A 29 31.89 21.32 6.81
C GLU A 29 32.30 21.82 5.42
N LYS A 30 33.29 21.17 4.79
CA LYS A 30 33.66 21.49 3.38
C LYS A 30 32.50 21.27 2.42
N ILE A 31 31.64 20.29 2.67
CA ILE A 31 30.46 20.01 1.84
C ILE A 31 29.35 21.03 2.12
N ARG A 32 29.09 21.37 3.38
CA ARG A 32 28.11 22.39 3.82
C ARG A 32 28.42 23.78 3.28
N ALA A 33 29.70 24.10 3.09
CA ALA A 33 30.13 25.36 2.47
C ALA A 33 29.74 25.47 0.98
N LYS A 34 29.43 24.35 0.32
CA LYS A 34 29.04 24.31 -1.09
C LYS A 34 27.54 24.52 -1.28
N ARG A 35 27.15 24.92 -2.49
CA ARG A 35 25.75 24.94 -2.92
C ARG A 35 25.34 23.53 -3.33
N LEU A 36 24.39 22.95 -2.62
CA LEU A 36 23.92 21.59 -2.82
C LEU A 36 22.48 21.58 -3.33
N VAL A 37 22.21 20.69 -4.29
CA VAL A 37 20.86 20.39 -4.79
C VAL A 37 20.68 18.89 -4.70
N PHE A 38 19.63 18.47 -4.00
CA PHE A 38 19.18 17.08 -3.92
C PHE A 38 17.99 16.90 -4.85
N ILE A 39 18.08 15.88 -5.70
CA ILE A 39 17.00 15.40 -6.55
C ILE A 39 16.65 14.01 -6.03
N ILE A 40 15.42 13.86 -5.57
CA ILE A 40 14.94 12.62 -4.97
C ILE A 40 13.87 12.03 -5.87
N ASP A 41 14.06 10.76 -6.21
CA ASP A 41 13.08 9.97 -6.94
C ASP A 41 12.19 9.17 -5.97
N GLU A 42 10.94 8.95 -6.35
CA GLU A 42 9.88 8.30 -5.56
C GLU A 42 9.75 8.80 -4.12
N ALA A 43 9.59 10.12 -4.00
CA ALA A 43 9.55 10.90 -2.76
C ALA A 43 8.30 10.68 -1.85
N HIS A 44 7.71 9.48 -1.87
CA HIS A 44 6.49 9.11 -1.12
C HIS A 44 6.67 7.92 -0.15
N ARG A 45 7.85 7.29 -0.07
CA ARG A 45 8.00 6.08 0.77
C ARG A 45 8.00 6.40 2.27
N SER A 46 7.42 5.51 3.08
CA SER A 46 7.36 5.64 4.55
C SER A 46 8.72 5.71 5.25
N THR A 47 9.78 5.15 4.66
CA THR A 47 11.16 5.26 5.14
C THR A 47 11.79 6.64 4.93
N PHE A 48 11.09 7.51 4.18
CA PHE A 48 11.60 8.79 3.75
C PHE A 48 11.58 9.86 4.86
N GLY A 49 10.62 9.81 5.78
CA GLY A 49 10.45 10.82 6.83
C GLY A 49 11.70 11.01 7.70
N ASP A 50 12.07 9.98 8.47
CA ASP A 50 13.17 10.08 9.45
C ASP A 50 14.53 10.28 8.78
N MET A 51 14.78 9.58 7.66
CA MET A 51 16.04 9.69 6.93
C MET A 51 16.22 11.05 6.26
N LEU A 52 15.16 11.61 5.66
CA LEU A 52 15.26 12.93 5.05
C LEU A 52 15.42 14.02 6.11
N ILE A 53 14.75 13.90 7.25
CA ILE A 53 14.93 14.83 8.38
C ILE A 53 16.41 14.87 8.77
N LYS A 54 17.07 13.71 8.93
CA LYS A 54 18.52 13.65 9.19
C LYS A 54 19.34 14.36 8.11
N ILE A 55 19.09 14.09 6.82
CA ILE A 55 19.83 14.71 5.72
C ILE A 55 19.63 16.24 5.69
N LYS A 56 18.42 16.73 5.96
CA LYS A 56 18.13 18.16 6.07
C LYS A 56 18.85 18.81 7.24
N HIS A 57 18.93 18.14 8.39
CA HIS A 57 19.72 18.61 9.53
C HIS A 57 21.22 18.62 9.20
N THR A 58 21.74 17.60 8.50
CA THR A 58 23.15 17.58 8.08
C THR A 58 23.46 18.68 7.07
N PHE A 59 22.54 19.01 6.15
CA PHE A 59 22.77 19.98 5.08
C PHE A 59 21.69 21.07 5.04
N PRO A 60 21.67 22.02 6.00
CA PRO A 60 20.57 22.97 6.17
C PRO A 60 20.45 24.00 5.03
N ARG A 61 21.52 24.20 4.25
CA ARG A 61 21.55 25.14 3.11
C ARG A 61 21.22 24.49 1.76
N ALA A 62 20.92 23.20 1.74
CA ALA A 62 20.68 22.47 0.51
C ALA A 62 19.23 22.67 -0.01
N LEU A 63 19.08 22.68 -1.33
CA LEU A 63 17.78 22.68 -1.99
C LEU A 63 17.33 21.25 -2.27
N PHE A 64 16.04 20.94 -2.07
CA PHE A 64 15.49 19.60 -2.25
C PHE A 64 14.36 19.63 -3.28
N PHE A 65 14.47 18.80 -4.32
CA PHE A 65 13.42 18.53 -5.29
C PHE A 65 13.01 17.06 -5.19
N GLY A 66 11.70 16.81 -5.09
CA GLY A 66 11.14 15.47 -5.03
C GLY A 66 10.29 15.19 -6.26
N PHE A 67 10.51 14.04 -6.89
CA PHE A 67 9.66 13.47 -7.93
C PHE A 67 8.92 12.29 -7.33
N THR A 68 7.63 12.17 -7.59
CA THR A 68 6.82 11.04 -7.14
C THR A 68 5.60 10.86 -8.02
N GLY A 69 5.27 9.61 -8.35
CA GLY A 69 4.02 9.27 -9.04
C GLY A 69 2.80 9.25 -8.09
N THR A 70 3.05 9.15 -6.78
CA THR A 70 2.02 8.93 -5.76
C THR A 70 2.25 9.86 -4.56
N PRO A 71 1.95 11.16 -4.68
CA PRO A 71 2.14 12.09 -3.57
C PRO A 71 1.28 11.71 -2.36
N ILE A 72 1.85 11.81 -1.14
CA ILE A 72 1.10 11.61 0.10
C ILE A 72 0.24 12.87 0.33
N GLN A 73 -1.07 12.70 0.25
CA GLN A 73 -2.08 13.71 0.54
C GLN A 73 -2.60 13.56 1.98
N GLU A 74 -3.25 14.60 2.51
CA GLU A 74 -3.80 14.62 3.88
C GLU A 74 -4.70 13.40 4.18
N GLU A 75 -5.49 12.97 3.19
CA GLU A 75 -6.39 11.82 3.27
C GLU A 75 -5.67 10.47 3.47
N ASN A 76 -4.39 10.38 3.08
CA ASN A 76 -3.57 9.16 3.11
C ASN A 76 -2.36 9.27 4.06
N GLU A 77 -2.36 10.27 4.95
CA GLU A 77 -1.27 10.48 5.88
C GLU A 77 -1.08 9.31 6.85
N LYS A 78 0.14 8.75 6.86
CA LYS A 78 0.61 7.95 7.98
C LYS A 78 1.56 8.82 8.80
N LYS A 79 1.21 9.08 10.06
CA LYS A 79 2.02 9.81 11.05
C LYS A 79 2.16 11.34 10.83
N GLY A 80 1.20 12.02 10.20
CA GLY A 80 1.17 13.49 10.20
C GLY A 80 2.10 14.18 9.20
N ASN A 81 2.67 13.43 8.23
CA ASN A 81 3.62 13.96 7.26
C ASN A 81 3.07 13.81 5.83
N THR A 82 2.68 14.91 5.20
CA THR A 82 2.40 14.97 3.76
C THR A 82 3.68 15.19 2.96
N THR A 83 3.62 14.90 1.65
CA THR A 83 4.71 15.28 0.73
C THR A 83 4.91 16.81 0.70
N SER A 84 3.84 17.61 0.89
CA SER A 84 3.94 19.07 0.91
C SER A 84 4.61 19.62 2.16
N THR A 85 4.40 19.01 3.33
CA THR A 85 5.14 19.36 4.56
C THR A 85 6.64 19.09 4.41
N VAL A 86 6.99 18.08 3.61
CA VAL A 86 8.37 17.64 3.44
C VAL A 86 9.10 18.38 2.30
N PHE A 87 8.45 18.71 1.19
CA PHE A 87 9.11 19.34 0.04
C PHE A 87 8.61 20.76 -0.29
N GLY A 88 7.56 21.22 0.39
CA GLY A 88 6.88 22.46 0.06
C GLY A 88 5.80 22.26 -1.01
N ASN A 89 5.46 23.34 -1.70
CA ASN A 89 4.36 23.35 -2.68
C ASN A 89 4.70 22.50 -3.91
N GLU A 90 3.67 21.84 -4.45
CA GLU A 90 3.77 21.15 -5.73
C GLU A 90 4.07 22.16 -6.85
N LEU A 91 5.20 21.98 -7.53
CA LEU A 91 5.62 22.88 -8.61
C LEU A 91 4.91 22.58 -9.93
N HIS A 92 4.64 21.29 -10.19
CA HIS A 92 4.01 20.82 -11.42
C HIS A 92 3.46 19.40 -11.22
N ARG A 93 2.38 19.08 -11.94
CA ARG A 93 1.80 17.74 -11.98
C ARG A 93 1.56 17.31 -13.42
N TYR A 94 2.04 16.12 -13.75
CA TYR A 94 1.70 15.43 -14.99
C TYR A 94 1.06 14.10 -14.61
N SER A 95 -0.25 13.99 -14.79
CA SER A 95 -1.00 12.85 -14.28
C SER A 95 -0.93 11.65 -15.23
N ILE A 96 -1.27 10.47 -14.72
CA ILE A 96 -1.45 9.27 -15.55
C ILE A 96 -2.52 9.51 -16.63
N ALA A 97 -3.57 10.29 -16.32
CA ALA A 97 -4.60 10.63 -17.30
C ALA A 97 -4.05 11.49 -18.45
N ASP A 98 -3.18 12.45 -18.14
CA ASP A 98 -2.46 13.23 -19.16
C ASP A 98 -1.55 12.32 -20.00
N GLY A 99 -0.80 11.44 -19.34
CA GLY A 99 0.04 10.44 -19.98
C GLY A 99 -0.70 9.55 -20.97
N ILE A 100 -1.90 9.09 -20.62
CA ILE A 100 -2.75 8.26 -21.48
C ILE A 100 -3.29 9.08 -22.66
N ARG A 101 -3.79 10.31 -22.40
CA ARG A 101 -4.31 11.20 -23.45
C ARG A 101 -3.24 11.53 -24.50
N ASP A 102 -2.01 11.76 -24.05
CA ASP A 102 -0.89 12.17 -24.91
C ASP A 102 -0.18 10.96 -25.56
N GLY A 103 -0.60 9.73 -25.26
CA GLY A 103 -0.02 8.50 -25.81
C GLY A 103 1.35 8.12 -25.22
N ASN A 104 1.77 8.79 -24.14
CA ASN A 104 3.02 8.52 -23.42
C ASN A 104 2.88 7.38 -22.40
N VAL A 105 1.66 7.03 -22.01
CA VAL A 105 1.33 5.96 -21.06
C VAL A 105 0.23 5.10 -21.67
N LEU A 106 0.33 3.77 -21.51
CA LEU A 106 -0.71 2.85 -21.97
C LEU A 106 -1.92 2.85 -21.01
N GLY A 107 -3.11 2.66 -21.57
CA GLY A 107 -4.31 2.43 -20.79
C GLY A 107 -4.25 1.12 -19.99
N PHE A 108 -5.05 1.04 -18.93
CA PHE A 108 -5.21 -0.17 -18.13
C PHE A 108 -6.46 -0.94 -18.55
N ASP A 109 -6.34 -2.26 -18.71
CA ASP A 109 -7.47 -3.19 -18.88
C ASP A 109 -7.50 -4.17 -17.69
N PRO A 110 -8.00 -3.73 -16.51
CA PRO A 110 -8.00 -4.56 -15.32
C PRO A 110 -9.09 -5.64 -15.39
N TYR A 111 -8.68 -6.90 -15.23
CA TYR A 111 -9.62 -8.03 -15.11
C TYR A 111 -9.45 -8.75 -13.78
N LYS A 112 -10.58 -9.19 -13.19
CA LYS A 112 -10.58 -9.98 -11.96
C LYS A 112 -10.01 -11.37 -12.26
N VAL A 113 -8.89 -11.71 -11.65
CA VAL A 113 -8.39 -13.09 -11.59
C VAL A 113 -8.69 -13.64 -10.19
N PRO A 114 -9.68 -14.54 -10.06
CA PRO A 114 -10.05 -15.07 -8.75
C PRO A 114 -8.98 -16.05 -8.24
N THR A 115 -8.54 -15.88 -6.99
CA THR A 115 -7.61 -16.80 -6.32
C THR A 115 -8.22 -18.20 -6.13
N PHE A 116 -9.52 -18.25 -5.88
CA PHE A 116 -10.30 -19.48 -5.73
C PHE A 116 -11.49 -19.44 -6.68
N ARG A 117 -11.89 -20.59 -7.21
CA ARG A 117 -13.11 -20.67 -8.02
C ARG A 117 -14.32 -20.39 -7.13
N ASP A 118 -15.25 -19.57 -7.63
CA ASP A 118 -16.49 -19.26 -6.94
C ASP A 118 -17.28 -20.52 -6.52
N SER A 119 -17.22 -21.57 -7.36
CA SER A 119 -17.84 -22.87 -7.07
C SER A 119 -17.30 -23.52 -5.79
N ASP A 120 -16.00 -23.42 -5.58
CA ASP A 120 -15.32 -24.07 -4.46
C ASP A 120 -15.61 -23.31 -3.17
N LEU A 121 -15.50 -21.98 -3.21
CA LEU A 121 -15.87 -21.12 -2.08
C LEU A 121 -17.34 -21.30 -1.67
N ARG A 122 -18.25 -21.30 -2.64
CA ARG A 122 -19.68 -21.53 -2.40
C ARG A 122 -19.92 -22.87 -1.72
N LYS A 123 -19.26 -23.93 -2.18
CA LYS A 123 -19.43 -25.28 -1.64
C LYS A 123 -18.95 -25.34 -0.19
N GLU A 124 -17.75 -24.84 0.11
CA GLU A 124 -17.20 -24.90 1.46
C GLU A 124 -18.04 -24.07 2.44
N VAL A 125 -18.43 -22.84 2.06
CA VAL A 125 -19.32 -22.00 2.87
C VAL A 125 -20.68 -22.69 3.06
N ALA A 126 -21.25 -23.30 2.01
CA ALA A 126 -22.53 -23.98 2.11
C ALA A 126 -22.48 -25.20 3.05
N LEU A 127 -21.39 -25.97 3.05
CA LEU A 127 -21.18 -27.09 3.97
C LEU A 127 -21.05 -26.61 5.42
N GLU A 128 -20.26 -25.56 5.64
CA GLU A 128 -20.07 -24.96 6.97
C GLU A 128 -21.40 -24.43 7.53
N GLN A 129 -22.15 -23.65 6.75
CA GLN A 129 -23.43 -23.07 7.18
C GLN A 129 -24.53 -24.12 7.36
N ALA A 130 -24.47 -25.23 6.60
CA ALA A 130 -25.35 -26.38 6.78
C ALA A 130 -24.93 -27.30 7.94
N LYS A 131 -23.75 -27.09 8.55
CA LYS A 131 -23.13 -27.99 9.54
C LYS A 131 -23.10 -29.44 9.03
N ALA A 132 -22.60 -29.62 7.81
CA ALA A 132 -22.48 -30.90 7.14
C ALA A 132 -21.01 -31.20 6.82
N GLY A 133 -20.57 -32.45 7.05
CA GLY A 133 -19.21 -32.88 6.72
C GLY A 133 -19.01 -33.19 5.24
N SER A 134 -20.10 -33.47 4.52
CA SER A 134 -20.08 -33.73 3.08
C SER A 134 -21.36 -33.26 2.40
N VAL A 135 -21.34 -33.17 1.06
CA VAL A 135 -22.54 -32.83 0.27
C VAL A 135 -23.63 -33.89 0.44
N ALA A 136 -23.26 -35.17 0.59
CA ALA A 136 -24.21 -36.24 0.83
C ALA A 136 -24.95 -36.03 2.17
N ASP A 137 -24.22 -35.69 3.23
CA ASP A 137 -24.81 -35.41 4.55
C ASP A 137 -25.71 -34.17 4.52
N ALA A 138 -25.31 -33.15 3.77
CA ALA A 138 -26.13 -31.95 3.58
C ALA A 138 -27.44 -32.28 2.85
N MET A 139 -27.43 -33.20 1.89
CA MET A 139 -28.60 -33.56 1.08
C MET A 139 -29.54 -34.56 1.78
N ALA A 140 -29.05 -35.35 2.73
CA ALA A 140 -29.81 -36.36 3.45
C ALA A 140 -30.84 -35.77 4.42
N ASP A 141 -30.52 -34.62 5.04
CA ASP A 141 -31.41 -33.93 5.98
C ASP A 141 -32.15 -32.76 5.29
N PRO A 142 -33.49 -32.70 5.33
CA PRO A 142 -34.27 -31.63 4.68
C PRO A 142 -33.89 -30.20 5.13
N ALA A 143 -33.56 -30.00 6.40
CA ALA A 143 -33.17 -28.70 6.94
C ALA A 143 -31.75 -28.31 6.50
N LYS A 144 -30.80 -29.26 6.50
CA LYS A 144 -29.44 -29.01 5.98
C LYS A 144 -29.45 -28.77 4.48
N LYS A 145 -30.26 -29.53 3.73
CA LYS A 145 -30.42 -29.40 2.28
C LYS A 145 -30.93 -28.02 1.89
N LYS A 146 -31.92 -27.50 2.63
CA LYS A 146 -32.45 -26.15 2.41
C LYS A 146 -31.37 -25.09 2.61
N LYS A 147 -30.58 -25.17 3.68
CA LYS A 147 -29.47 -24.25 3.93
C LYS A 147 -28.36 -24.38 2.89
N PHE A 148 -27.93 -25.59 2.56
CA PHE A 148 -26.89 -25.84 1.57
C PHE A 148 -27.28 -25.26 0.21
N ASN A 149 -28.48 -25.56 -0.29
CA ASN A 149 -28.96 -25.06 -1.58
C ASN A 149 -29.07 -23.53 -1.62
N HIS A 150 -29.43 -22.90 -0.50
CA HIS A 150 -29.51 -21.46 -0.40
C HIS A 150 -28.14 -20.79 -0.67
N PHE A 151 -27.08 -21.27 -0.03
CA PHE A 151 -25.72 -20.74 -0.24
C PHE A 151 -25.14 -21.10 -1.62
N ILE A 152 -25.53 -22.23 -2.19
CA ILE A 152 -25.09 -22.59 -3.56
C ILE A 152 -25.73 -21.68 -4.61
N LYS A 153 -27.04 -21.41 -4.53
CA LYS A 153 -27.80 -20.79 -5.62
C LYS A 153 -28.23 -19.34 -5.37
N ASP A 154 -28.65 -19.02 -4.15
CA ASP A 154 -29.40 -17.79 -3.88
C ASP A 154 -28.50 -16.66 -3.36
N VAL A 155 -27.38 -17.00 -2.71
CA VAL A 155 -26.48 -16.01 -2.10
C VAL A 155 -25.46 -15.52 -3.15
N PRO A 156 -25.31 -14.20 -3.38
CA PRO A 156 -24.30 -13.65 -4.30
C PRO A 156 -22.89 -13.83 -3.73
N MET A 157 -21.86 -13.74 -4.59
CA MET A 157 -20.47 -13.85 -4.11
C MET A 157 -20.11 -12.70 -3.18
N THR A 158 -20.40 -11.47 -3.59
CA THR A 158 -20.13 -10.26 -2.82
C THR A 158 -21.42 -9.80 -2.12
N GLY A 159 -21.29 -9.33 -0.88
CA GLY A 159 -22.42 -8.75 -0.16
C GLY A 159 -22.88 -7.43 -0.77
N TYR A 160 -24.12 -7.05 -0.50
CA TYR A 160 -24.74 -5.86 -1.07
C TYR A 160 -25.61 -5.14 -0.04
N LYS A 161 -25.80 -3.83 -0.22
CA LYS A 161 -26.77 -3.06 0.55
C LYS A 161 -28.07 -2.97 -0.23
N ASP A 162 -29.20 -3.18 0.43
CA ASP A 162 -30.51 -2.94 -0.16
C ASP A 162 -30.85 -1.43 -0.17
N ALA A 163 -31.99 -1.08 -0.76
CA ALA A 163 -32.49 0.29 -0.82
C ALA A 163 -32.76 0.92 0.57
N THR A 164 -32.83 0.09 1.62
CA THR A 164 -33.00 0.54 3.01
C THR A 164 -31.66 0.75 3.73
N GLY A 165 -30.54 0.50 3.05
CA GLY A 165 -29.18 0.62 3.59
C GLY A 165 -28.73 -0.59 4.41
N LYS A 166 -29.56 -1.64 4.53
CA LYS A 166 -29.21 -2.86 5.26
C LYS A 166 -28.25 -3.71 4.44
N TYR A 167 -27.16 -4.15 5.07
CA TYR A 167 -26.16 -5.01 4.44
C TYR A 167 -26.61 -6.48 4.48
N HIS A 168 -26.62 -7.11 3.31
CA HIS A 168 -26.84 -8.53 3.11
C HIS A 168 -25.51 -9.19 2.77
N LYS A 169 -25.13 -10.20 3.54
CA LYS A 169 -23.85 -10.89 3.38
C LYS A 169 -23.82 -11.71 2.09
N GLY A 170 -22.72 -11.64 1.37
CA GLY A 170 -22.39 -12.54 0.27
C GLY A 170 -21.52 -13.70 0.76
N ILE A 171 -21.21 -14.64 -0.13
CA ILE A 171 -20.34 -15.80 0.16
C ILE A 171 -18.97 -15.38 0.70
N GLU A 172 -18.37 -14.33 0.13
CA GLU A 172 -17.05 -13.81 0.53
C GLU A 172 -17.03 -13.32 1.99
N ASP A 173 -18.16 -12.88 2.54
CA ASP A 173 -18.27 -12.42 3.94
C ASP A 173 -18.23 -13.56 4.97
N TYR A 174 -18.44 -14.80 4.53
CA TYR A 174 -18.35 -16.00 5.39
C TYR A 174 -16.94 -16.61 5.37
N VAL A 175 -16.09 -16.21 4.43
CA VAL A 175 -14.72 -16.73 4.31
C VAL A 175 -13.83 -16.07 5.38
N PRO A 176 -13.12 -16.86 6.20
CA PRO A 176 -12.21 -16.31 7.21
C PRO A 176 -11.14 -15.42 6.59
N LYS A 177 -10.91 -14.24 7.19
CA LYS A 177 -9.89 -13.29 6.71
C LYS A 177 -8.47 -13.86 6.70
N SER A 178 -8.20 -14.87 7.53
CA SER A 178 -6.92 -15.60 7.56
C SER A 178 -6.57 -16.24 6.21
N GLN A 179 -7.55 -16.68 5.43
CA GLN A 179 -7.34 -17.28 4.12
C GLN A 179 -6.76 -16.27 3.12
N TYR A 180 -7.09 -14.98 3.23
CA TYR A 180 -6.51 -13.95 2.37
C TYR A 180 -5.08 -13.58 2.78
N LEU A 181 -4.79 -13.59 4.09
CA LEU A 181 -3.46 -13.24 4.61
C LEU A 181 -2.39 -14.26 4.21
N GLN A 182 -2.73 -15.54 4.15
CA GLN A 182 -1.78 -16.60 3.81
C GLN A 182 -1.35 -16.58 2.33
N TYR A 183 -2.25 -16.21 1.41
CA TYR A 183 -1.98 -16.22 -0.03
C TYR A 183 -1.49 -14.86 -0.56
N CYS A 184 -1.84 -13.73 0.09
CA CYS A 184 -1.26 -12.42 -0.27
C CYS A 184 0.24 -12.30 0.06
N LEU A 185 0.78 -13.15 0.95
CA LEU A 185 2.22 -13.15 1.30
C LEU A 185 3.08 -14.06 0.40
N LEU A 186 2.46 -14.80 -0.52
CA LEU A 186 3.14 -15.77 -1.40
C LEU A 186 3.24 -15.33 -2.87
N ARG A 187 3.02 -14.05 -3.16
CA ARG A 187 3.34 -13.42 -4.46
C ARG A 187 4.09 -12.11 -4.27
#